data_AF-A0A7S1I0M1-F1
#
_entry.id   AF-A0A7S1I0M1-F1
#
_cell.length_a   1.000
_cell.length_b   1.000
_cell.length_c   1.000
_cell.angle_alpha   90.00
_cell.angle_beta   90.00
_cell.angle_gamma   90.00
#
_symmetry.space_group_name_H-M   'P 1'
#
loop_
_entity.id
_entity.type
_entity.pdbx_description
1 polymer ?
#
loop_
_entity_poly.entity_id
_entity_poly.type
_entity_poly.pdbx_seq_one_letter_code
_entity_poly.pdbx_strand_id
1 'polypeptide(L)'
;SDAHWSHEQGSEMMLDKMIDDNGLDFEKEEVTFVKNLISGHIPPHTEERYLYQIVSNSCFSVDVDKFDYLARDCFYLGVKNSYDSSRLLNFSKVIDGNICFHSKEAYNLYELFHTRYTLHKQIYSHRVGQSVEFMIADALIAANEELGIADSIHDPDAYLHLNDCVLNTIETSKAPGLQKSRDIVKRLRKRDLYKFVEEMLLDQSTSLRIKYKSITPEDVLASYTPSSQQDALQPDDLIIQDLKINYAMKAENPVDHIGFFRNWN
;
A
#
# COMPACT_ATOMS: atom_id res chain seq x y z
N SER A 1 -6.98 16.80 11.29
CA SER A 1 -7.51 17.27 9.99
C SER A 1 -7.52 16.07 9.07
N ASP A 2 -8.68 15.66 8.55
CA ASP A 2 -8.80 14.57 7.58
C ASP A 2 -8.33 15.05 6.20
N ALA A 3 -7.02 15.29 6.06
CA ALA A 3 -6.43 15.49 4.75
C ALA A 3 -6.37 14.11 4.07
N HIS A 4 -7.17 13.92 3.02
CA HIS A 4 -7.10 12.74 2.18
C HIS A 4 -5.82 12.82 1.34
N TRP A 5 -4.75 12.18 1.81
CA TRP A 5 -3.44 12.09 1.15
C TRP A 5 -3.21 10.71 0.56
N SER A 6 -2.58 10.64 -0.61
CA SER A 6 -2.11 9.40 -1.23
C SER A 6 -0.69 9.55 -1.79
N HIS A 7 0.02 8.44 -1.93
CA HIS A 7 1.38 8.45 -2.48
C HIS A 7 1.40 8.81 -3.98
N GLU A 8 0.28 8.59 -4.69
CA GLU A 8 0.07 9.06 -6.06
C GLU A 8 0.04 10.60 -6.11
N GLN A 9 -0.66 11.27 -5.20
CA GLN A 9 -0.65 12.74 -5.09
C GLN A 9 0.76 13.27 -4.78
N GLY A 10 1.50 12.58 -3.90
CA GLY A 10 2.91 12.88 -3.64
C GLY A 10 3.79 12.71 -4.87
N SER A 11 3.54 11.68 -5.68
CA SER A 11 4.29 11.43 -6.91
C SER A 11 4.04 12.51 -7.96
N GLU A 12 2.80 12.98 -8.11
CA GLU A 12 2.47 14.11 -9.00
C GLU A 12 3.14 15.41 -8.55
N MET A 13 3.14 15.69 -7.24
CA MET A 13 3.80 16.85 -6.65
C MET A 13 5.32 16.80 -6.87
N MET A 14 5.95 15.64 -6.67
CA MET A 14 7.39 15.47 -6.85
C MET A 14 7.79 15.47 -8.33
N LEU A 15 6.91 15.05 -9.24
CA LEU A 15 7.11 15.18 -10.68
C LEU A 15 7.21 16.65 -11.10
N ASP A 16 6.29 17.50 -10.62
CA ASP A 16 6.33 18.94 -10.91
C ASP A 16 7.64 19.56 -10.43
N LYS A 17 8.02 19.29 -9.17
CA LYS A 17 9.31 19.74 -8.61
C LYS A 17 10.49 19.27 -9.45
N MET A 18 10.52 18.01 -9.86
CA MET A 18 11.61 17.45 -10.65
C MET A 18 11.74 18.15 -12.01
N ILE A 19 10.63 18.50 -12.66
CA ILE A 19 10.65 19.23 -13.93
C ILE A 19 11.20 20.64 -13.71
N ASP A 20 10.67 21.35 -12.72
CA ASP A 20 11.05 22.74 -12.41
C ASP A 20 12.52 22.87 -11.99
N ASP A 21 12.98 22.04 -11.05
CA ASP A 21 14.35 22.09 -10.51
C ASP A 21 15.43 21.78 -11.56
N ASN A 22 15.08 20.94 -12.54
CA ASN A 22 16.01 20.52 -13.59
C ASN A 22 15.86 21.32 -14.89
N GLY A 23 14.95 22.31 -14.92
CA GLY A 23 14.70 23.14 -16.11
C GLY A 23 14.30 22.32 -17.33
N LEU A 24 13.50 21.26 -17.13
CA LEU A 24 13.02 20.40 -18.21
C LEU A 24 11.85 21.07 -18.94
N ASP A 25 11.96 21.17 -20.25
CA ASP A 25 10.96 21.82 -21.10
C ASP A 25 9.96 20.76 -21.62
N PHE A 26 8.87 20.58 -20.88
CA PHE A 26 7.76 19.70 -21.26
C PHE A 26 6.48 20.52 -21.43
N GLU A 27 5.67 20.17 -22.44
CA GLU A 27 4.37 20.80 -22.62
C GLU A 27 3.43 20.40 -21.48
N LYS A 28 2.51 21.31 -21.11
CA LYS A 28 1.58 21.07 -20.00
C LYS A 28 0.73 19.81 -20.21
N GLU A 29 0.36 19.55 -21.45
CA GLU A 29 -0.41 18.39 -21.87
C GLU A 29 0.37 17.08 -21.66
N GLU A 30 1.69 17.07 -21.87
CA GLU A 30 2.56 15.91 -21.63
C GLU A 30 2.66 15.60 -20.14
N VAL A 31 2.86 16.62 -19.31
CA VAL A 31 2.91 16.46 -17.85
C VAL A 31 1.57 15.96 -17.33
N THR A 32 0.46 16.54 -17.82
CA THR A 32 -0.89 16.10 -17.46
C THR A 32 -1.14 14.64 -17.86
N PHE A 33 -0.68 14.24 -19.04
CA PHE A 33 -0.74 12.85 -19.48
C PHE A 33 0.02 11.92 -18.53
N VAL A 34 1.26 12.24 -18.15
CA VAL A 34 2.05 11.45 -17.20
C VAL A 34 1.39 11.36 -15.83
N LYS A 35 0.84 12.46 -15.30
CA LYS A 35 0.09 12.44 -14.01
C LYS A 35 -1.12 11.52 -14.07
N ASN A 36 -1.85 11.51 -15.18
CA ASN A 36 -2.95 10.58 -15.39
C ASN A 36 -2.49 9.11 -15.43
N LEU A 37 -1.29 8.82 -15.97
CA LEU A 37 -0.71 7.46 -15.92
C LEU A 37 -0.37 7.04 -14.48
N ILE A 38 0.12 7.96 -13.65
CA ILE A 38 0.46 7.73 -12.24
C ILE A 38 -0.80 7.43 -11.43
N SER A 39 -1.80 8.31 -11.52
CA SER A 39 -3.06 8.16 -10.77
C SER A 39 -3.99 7.08 -11.32
N GLY A 40 -3.70 6.53 -12.49
CA GLY A 40 -4.57 5.59 -13.20
C GLY A 40 -5.89 6.24 -13.67
N HIS A 41 -5.93 7.56 -13.78
CA HIS A 41 -7.08 8.31 -14.26
C HIS A 41 -7.17 8.23 -15.78
N ILE A 42 -8.32 7.81 -16.30
CA ILE A 42 -8.60 7.79 -17.74
C ILE A 42 -9.55 8.93 -18.06
N PRO A 43 -9.12 9.96 -18.83
CA PRO A 43 -10.00 11.04 -19.24
C PRO A 43 -11.22 10.52 -20.02
N PRO A 44 -12.41 11.15 -19.87
CA PRO A 44 -13.58 10.80 -20.66
C PRO A 44 -13.29 10.89 -22.17
N HIS A 45 -13.94 10.04 -22.96
CA HIS A 45 -13.81 10.01 -24.43
C HIS A 45 -12.39 9.71 -24.96
N THR A 46 -11.49 9.19 -24.12
CA THR A 46 -10.20 8.67 -24.58
C THR A 46 -10.40 7.41 -25.42
N GLU A 47 -9.98 7.45 -26.69
CA GLU A 47 -9.98 6.28 -27.58
C GLU A 47 -8.82 5.33 -27.25
N GLU A 48 -7.63 5.87 -26.97
CA GLU A 48 -6.41 5.12 -26.68
C GLU A 48 -6.26 4.76 -25.19
N ARG A 49 -7.30 4.14 -24.62
CA ARG A 49 -7.35 3.81 -23.18
C ARG A 49 -6.22 2.90 -22.73
N TYR A 50 -5.70 2.08 -23.64
CA TYR A 50 -4.63 1.13 -23.39
C TYR A 50 -3.37 1.81 -22.82
N LEU A 51 -3.09 3.07 -23.18
CA LEU A 51 -1.95 3.81 -22.63
C LEU A 51 -2.05 3.98 -21.11
N TYR A 52 -3.25 4.28 -20.62
CA TYR A 52 -3.54 4.45 -19.20
C TYR A 52 -3.67 3.12 -18.44
N GLN A 53 -3.62 1.98 -19.14
CA GLN A 53 -3.70 0.65 -18.56
C GLN A 53 -2.31 0.03 -18.30
N ILE A 54 -1.22 0.74 -18.64
CA ILE A 54 0.15 0.23 -18.55
C ILE A 54 0.74 0.44 -17.15
N VAL A 55 0.75 1.69 -16.66
CA VAL A 55 1.48 2.10 -15.44
C VAL A 55 0.68 1.82 -14.17
N SER A 56 -0.55 2.34 -14.10
CA SER A 56 -1.47 2.13 -12.98
C SER A 56 -2.86 1.81 -13.52
N ASN A 57 -3.23 0.53 -13.51
CA ASN A 57 -4.44 0.08 -14.19
C ASN A 57 -5.64 0.03 -13.24
N SER A 58 -6.41 1.10 -13.22
CA SER A 58 -7.63 1.22 -12.40
C SER A 58 -8.81 0.38 -12.89
N CYS A 59 -8.75 -0.19 -14.11
CA CYS A 59 -9.86 -0.94 -14.70
C CYS A 59 -9.91 -2.40 -14.23
N PHE A 60 -8.75 -3.06 -14.19
CA PHE A 60 -8.66 -4.49 -13.85
C PHE A 60 -7.40 -4.86 -13.06
N SER A 61 -6.63 -3.88 -12.57
CA SER A 61 -5.50 -4.07 -11.66
C SER A 61 -4.38 -4.97 -12.20
N VAL A 62 -4.14 -4.95 -13.52
CA VAL A 62 -2.99 -5.59 -14.16
C VAL A 62 -2.15 -4.51 -14.86
N ASP A 63 -0.97 -4.24 -14.31
CA ASP A 63 -0.06 -3.18 -14.73
C ASP A 63 1.40 -3.60 -14.50
N VAL A 64 2.32 -2.83 -15.05
CA VAL A 64 3.76 -3.13 -14.99
C VAL A 64 4.36 -2.94 -13.60
N ASP A 65 3.72 -2.14 -12.73
CA ASP A 65 4.08 -2.03 -11.31
C ASP A 65 4.00 -3.41 -10.63
N LYS A 66 2.85 -4.10 -10.77
CA LYS A 66 2.67 -5.47 -10.27
C LYS A 66 3.62 -6.46 -10.91
N PHE A 67 3.92 -6.28 -12.19
CA PHE A 67 4.87 -7.14 -12.87
C PHE A 67 6.26 -7.09 -12.23
N ASP A 68 6.72 -5.90 -11.87
CA ASP A 68 8.02 -5.70 -11.24
C ASP A 68 8.03 -6.13 -9.78
N TYR A 69 7.16 -5.56 -8.92
CA TYR A 69 7.29 -5.78 -7.48
C TYR A 69 7.03 -7.24 -7.10
N LEU A 70 6.09 -7.93 -7.75
CA LEU A 70 5.84 -9.35 -7.44
C LEU A 70 7.06 -10.21 -7.79
N ALA A 71 7.72 -9.94 -8.92
CA ALA A 71 8.93 -10.67 -9.31
C ALA A 71 10.12 -10.33 -8.39
N ARG A 72 10.31 -9.04 -8.09
CA ARG A 72 11.37 -8.52 -7.21
C ARG A 72 11.22 -9.07 -5.80
N ASP A 73 10.03 -8.98 -5.22
CA ASP A 73 9.78 -9.39 -3.84
C ASP A 73 9.91 -10.90 -3.71
N CYS A 74 9.33 -11.68 -4.63
CA CYS A 74 9.53 -13.13 -4.65
C CYS A 74 11.01 -13.49 -4.67
N PHE A 75 11.83 -12.81 -5.47
CA PHE A 75 13.27 -13.03 -5.52
C PHE A 75 13.95 -12.74 -4.17
N TYR A 76 13.75 -11.56 -3.58
CA TYR A 76 14.41 -11.17 -2.33
C TYR A 76 13.89 -11.92 -1.10
N LEU A 77 12.64 -12.37 -1.12
CA LEU A 77 12.02 -13.15 -0.04
C LEU A 77 12.28 -14.66 -0.17
N GLY A 78 12.85 -15.12 -1.28
CA GLY A 78 13.06 -16.54 -1.56
C GLY A 78 11.76 -17.32 -1.79
N VAL A 79 10.70 -16.63 -2.25
CA VAL A 79 9.41 -17.21 -2.60
C VAL A 79 9.38 -17.48 -4.11
N LYS A 80 8.85 -18.61 -4.53
CA LYS A 80 8.71 -18.89 -5.96
C LYS A 80 7.64 -18.00 -6.57
N ASN A 81 8.01 -17.19 -7.57
CA ASN A 81 7.04 -16.50 -8.41
C ASN A 81 6.32 -17.51 -9.32
N SER A 82 4.99 -17.54 -9.29
CA SER A 82 4.19 -18.54 -10.01
C SER A 82 3.61 -18.06 -11.35
N TYR A 83 3.72 -16.77 -11.67
CA TYR A 83 3.25 -16.20 -12.95
C TYR A 83 4.42 -15.68 -13.81
N ASP A 84 4.19 -15.58 -15.12
CA ASP A 84 5.17 -15.09 -16.10
C ASP A 84 4.65 -13.84 -16.82
N SER A 85 5.16 -12.67 -16.40
CA SER A 85 4.83 -11.37 -17.00
C SER A 85 5.32 -11.23 -18.43
N SER A 86 6.50 -11.78 -18.77
CA SER A 86 7.04 -11.72 -20.13
C SER A 86 6.14 -12.46 -21.11
N ARG A 87 5.58 -13.58 -20.67
CA ARG A 87 4.55 -14.30 -21.42
C ARG A 87 3.27 -13.48 -21.57
N LEU A 88 2.75 -12.85 -20.50
CA LEU A 88 1.55 -12.01 -20.58
C LEU A 88 1.71 -10.89 -21.62
N LEU A 89 2.86 -10.22 -21.63
CA LEU A 89 3.17 -9.16 -22.60
C LEU A 89 3.15 -9.69 -24.04
N ASN A 90 3.80 -10.82 -24.30
CA ASN A 90 3.82 -11.46 -25.62
C ASN A 90 2.43 -11.92 -26.10
N PHE A 91 1.50 -12.17 -25.17
CA PHE A 91 0.15 -12.63 -25.45
C PHE A 91 -0.90 -11.51 -25.26
N SER A 92 -0.49 -10.25 -25.31
CA SER A 92 -1.37 -9.08 -25.25
C SER A 92 -1.58 -8.43 -26.62
N LYS A 93 -2.72 -7.75 -26.80
CA LYS A 93 -3.07 -6.96 -28.01
C LYS A 93 -4.02 -5.83 -27.62
N VAL A 94 -3.98 -4.72 -28.35
CA VAL A 94 -4.99 -3.66 -28.23
C VAL A 94 -6.22 -4.01 -29.08
N ILE A 95 -7.40 -4.04 -28.45
CA ILE A 95 -8.70 -4.28 -29.10
C ILE A 95 -9.68 -3.24 -28.54
N ASP A 96 -10.38 -2.53 -29.42
CA ASP A 96 -11.33 -1.48 -29.07
C ASP A 96 -10.77 -0.48 -28.03
N GLY A 97 -9.52 -0.07 -28.25
CA GLY A 97 -8.83 0.88 -27.38
C GLY A 97 -8.31 0.33 -26.05
N ASN A 98 -8.47 -0.95 -25.74
CA ASN A 98 -8.08 -1.56 -24.46
C ASN A 98 -7.03 -2.65 -24.62
N ILE A 99 -6.16 -2.82 -23.61
CA ILE A 99 -5.28 -3.99 -23.49
C ILE A 99 -6.15 -5.23 -23.25
N CYS A 100 -6.03 -6.19 -24.16
CA CYS A 100 -6.66 -7.50 -24.07
C CYS A 100 -5.59 -8.59 -24.07
N PHE A 101 -5.88 -9.72 -23.45
CA PHE A 101 -4.97 -10.87 -23.38
C PHE A 101 -5.52 -12.06 -24.15
N HIS A 102 -4.65 -12.93 -24.64
CA HIS A 102 -5.08 -14.17 -25.25
C HIS A 102 -5.77 -15.03 -24.18
N SER A 103 -6.94 -15.61 -24.49
CA SER A 103 -7.76 -16.41 -23.58
C SER A 103 -7.05 -17.55 -22.86
N LYS A 104 -5.95 -18.07 -23.42
CA LYS A 104 -5.15 -19.13 -22.80
C LYS A 104 -4.32 -18.63 -21.61
N GLU A 105 -4.13 -17.32 -21.49
CA GLU A 105 -3.42 -16.68 -20.38
C GLU A 105 -4.34 -16.37 -19.18
N ALA A 106 -5.62 -16.73 -19.24
CA ALA A 106 -6.54 -16.54 -18.11
C ALA A 106 -6.00 -17.19 -16.82
N TYR A 107 -5.41 -18.38 -16.92
CA TYR A 107 -4.78 -19.05 -15.77
C TYR A 107 -3.56 -18.27 -15.24
N ASN A 108 -2.70 -17.74 -16.14
CA ASN A 108 -1.53 -16.95 -15.76
C ASN A 108 -1.94 -15.65 -15.04
N LEU A 109 -3.05 -15.03 -15.44
CA LEU A 109 -3.64 -13.88 -14.74
C LEU A 109 -4.17 -14.25 -13.34
N TYR A 110 -4.82 -15.42 -13.18
CA TYR A 110 -5.20 -15.91 -11.86
C TYR A 110 -3.97 -16.17 -10.97
N GLU A 111 -2.89 -16.73 -11.51
CA GLU A 111 -1.63 -16.92 -10.79
C GLU A 111 -1.00 -15.59 -10.35
N LEU A 112 -1.10 -14.53 -11.16
CA LEU A 112 -0.67 -13.18 -10.76
C LEU A 112 -1.44 -12.70 -9.52
N PHE A 113 -2.77 -12.75 -9.54
CA PHE A 113 -3.58 -12.32 -8.39
C PHE A 113 -3.38 -13.23 -7.17
N HIS A 114 -3.19 -14.53 -7.40
CA HIS A 114 -2.88 -15.48 -6.34
C HIS A 114 -1.52 -15.23 -5.69
N THR A 115 -0.49 -14.92 -6.48
CA THR A 115 0.85 -14.54 -6.00
C THR A 115 0.75 -13.28 -5.15
N ARG A 116 0.08 -12.25 -5.66
CA ARG A 116 -0.16 -11.00 -4.90
C ARG A 116 -0.89 -11.28 -3.57
N TYR A 117 -1.97 -12.05 -3.61
CA TYR A 117 -2.71 -12.43 -2.41
C TYR A 117 -1.81 -13.14 -1.39
N THR A 118 -0.99 -14.07 -1.85
CA THR A 118 -0.06 -14.84 -1.02
C THR A 118 0.97 -13.94 -0.35
N LEU A 119 1.58 -13.02 -1.09
CA LEU A 119 2.54 -12.05 -0.53
C LEU A 119 1.88 -11.12 0.50
N HIS A 120 0.68 -10.61 0.23
CA HIS A 120 -0.07 -9.83 1.22
C HIS A 120 -0.35 -10.62 2.49
N LYS A 121 -0.84 -11.86 2.37
CA LYS A 121 -1.22 -12.66 3.54
C LYS A 121 -0.03 -13.13 4.36
N GLN A 122 1.07 -13.49 3.71
CA GLN A 122 2.20 -14.13 4.39
C GLN A 122 3.33 -13.17 4.74
N ILE A 123 3.54 -12.12 3.95
CA ILE A 123 4.72 -11.27 4.03
C ILE A 123 4.34 -9.85 4.43
N TYR A 124 3.60 -9.12 3.59
CA TYR A 124 3.32 -7.70 3.84
C TYR A 124 2.48 -7.48 5.10
N SER A 125 1.66 -8.47 5.47
CA SER A 125 0.85 -8.43 6.70
C SER A 125 1.40 -9.36 7.78
N HIS A 126 2.68 -9.70 7.73
CA HIS A 126 3.28 -10.56 8.76
C HIS A 126 3.22 -9.84 10.11
N ARG A 127 2.63 -10.49 11.12
CA ARG A 127 2.38 -9.92 12.46
C ARG A 127 3.57 -9.22 13.11
N VAL A 128 4.79 -9.71 12.90
CA VAL A 128 6.00 -9.08 13.46
C VAL A 128 6.37 -7.83 12.68
N GLY A 129 6.16 -7.82 11.36
CA GLY A 129 6.30 -6.63 10.52
C GLY A 129 5.31 -5.55 10.92
N GLN A 130 4.03 -5.92 11.06
CA GLN A 130 2.99 -4.99 11.53
C GLN A 130 3.30 -4.41 12.93
N SER A 131 3.77 -5.23 13.86
CA SER A 131 4.22 -4.74 15.18
C SER A 131 5.33 -3.69 15.06
N VAL A 132 6.28 -3.88 14.14
CA VAL A 132 7.33 -2.88 13.85
C VAL A 132 6.74 -1.63 13.20
N GLU A 133 5.84 -1.77 12.23
CA GLU A 133 5.17 -0.65 11.56
C GLU A 133 4.39 0.22 12.54
N PHE A 134 3.62 -0.38 13.45
CA PHE A 134 2.89 0.35 14.50
C PHE A 134 3.84 1.11 15.43
N MET A 135 4.93 0.48 15.87
CA MET A 135 5.93 1.17 16.69
C MET A 135 6.59 2.34 15.94
N ILE A 136 6.89 2.18 14.65
CA ILE A 136 7.43 3.27 13.82
C ILE A 136 6.40 4.39 13.70
N ALA A 137 5.14 4.07 13.41
CA ALA A 137 4.05 5.05 13.32
C ALA A 137 3.90 5.84 14.64
N ASP A 138 3.85 5.17 15.78
CA ASP A 138 3.76 5.82 17.10
C ASP A 138 4.98 6.71 17.37
N ALA A 139 6.18 6.26 16.97
CA ALA A 139 7.38 7.08 17.10
C ALA A 139 7.30 8.33 16.22
N LEU A 140 6.83 8.23 14.98
CA LEU A 140 6.66 9.37 14.08
C LEU A 140 5.57 10.33 14.56
N ILE A 141 4.44 9.82 15.04
CA ILE A 141 3.36 10.62 15.65
C ILE A 141 3.89 11.39 16.86
N ALA A 142 4.62 10.71 17.76
CA ALA A 142 5.22 11.34 18.93
C ALA A 142 6.33 12.35 18.59
N ALA A 143 6.96 12.23 17.41
CA ALA A 143 7.98 13.16 16.93
C ALA A 143 7.41 14.33 16.14
N ASN A 144 6.14 14.27 15.74
CA ASN A 144 5.55 15.20 14.78
C ASN A 144 5.56 16.66 15.27
N GLU A 145 5.29 16.91 16.55
CA GLU A 145 5.29 18.27 17.11
C GLU A 145 6.66 18.96 17.00
N GLU A 146 7.76 18.20 17.11
CA GLU A 146 9.12 18.75 17.04
C GLU A 146 9.63 18.79 15.59
N LEU A 147 9.28 17.79 14.77
CA LEU A 147 9.87 17.59 13.44
C LEU A 147 8.99 18.04 12.27
N GLY A 148 7.71 18.36 12.50
CA GLY A 148 6.80 18.79 11.43
C GLY A 148 6.61 17.74 10.32
N ILE A 149 6.62 16.44 10.68
CA ILE A 149 6.60 15.33 9.71
C ILE A 149 5.34 15.37 8.84
N ALA A 150 4.17 15.55 9.45
CA ALA A 150 2.89 15.57 8.75
C ALA A 150 2.78 16.76 7.79
N ASP A 151 3.28 17.93 8.17
CA ASP A 151 3.22 19.13 7.33
C ASP A 151 4.20 19.04 6.14
N SER A 152 5.27 18.24 6.28
CA SER A 152 6.28 18.05 5.23
C SER A 152 5.72 17.43 3.95
N ILE A 153 4.55 16.78 3.98
CA ILE A 153 3.94 16.18 2.78
C ILE A 153 3.35 17.24 1.83
N HIS A 154 3.18 18.48 2.29
CA HIS A 154 2.62 19.59 1.53
C HIS A 154 3.68 20.51 0.92
N ASP A 155 4.96 20.28 1.25
CA ASP A 155 6.11 21.02 0.74
C ASP A 155 7.07 20.05 0.04
N PRO A 156 7.23 20.13 -1.29
CA PRO A 156 8.04 19.17 -2.03
C PRO A 156 9.54 19.26 -1.69
N ASP A 157 10.04 20.41 -1.20
CA ASP A 157 11.42 20.53 -0.72
C ASP A 157 11.62 19.79 0.61
N ALA A 158 10.67 19.92 1.54
CA ALA A 158 10.68 19.16 2.78
C ALA A 158 10.46 17.66 2.54
N TYR A 159 9.49 17.31 1.69
CA TYR A 159 9.13 15.93 1.38
C TYR A 159 10.28 15.13 0.77
N LEU A 160 11.10 15.77 -0.09
CA LEU A 160 12.31 15.17 -0.66
C LEU A 160 13.26 14.59 0.39
N HIS A 161 13.33 15.24 1.56
CA HIS A 161 14.19 14.83 2.67
C HIS A 161 13.48 13.95 3.70
N LEU A 162 12.17 13.74 3.57
CA LEU A 162 11.41 12.83 4.42
C LEU A 162 11.63 11.39 3.96
N ASN A 163 12.67 10.75 4.49
CA ASN A 163 13.03 9.37 4.21
C ASN A 163 13.33 8.60 5.52
N ASP A 164 13.72 7.33 5.40
CA ASP A 164 14.00 6.43 6.53
C ASP A 164 15.04 6.95 7.53
N CYS A 165 15.87 7.93 7.15
CA CYS A 165 16.81 8.58 8.06
C CYS A 165 16.10 9.31 9.21
N VAL A 166 14.79 9.60 9.10
CA VAL A 166 13.99 10.19 10.19
C VAL A 166 14.13 9.43 11.51
N LEU A 167 14.25 8.09 11.46
CA LEU A 167 14.47 7.28 12.64
C LEU A 167 15.84 7.54 13.28
N ASN A 168 16.88 7.72 12.46
CA ASN A 168 18.22 8.09 12.94
C ASN A 168 18.23 9.52 13.51
N THR A 169 17.48 10.44 12.91
CA THR A 169 17.30 11.82 13.42
C THR A 169 16.65 11.81 14.80
N ILE A 170 15.56 11.06 14.97
CA ILE A 170 14.92 10.85 16.28
C ILE A 170 15.92 10.27 17.28
N GLU A 171 16.58 9.16 16.91
CA GLU A 171 17.49 8.40 17.77
C GLU A 171 18.67 9.23 18.29
N THR A 172 19.23 10.11 17.44
CA THR A 172 20.41 10.92 17.76
C THR A 172 20.10 12.29 18.34
N SER A 173 18.87 12.79 18.19
CA SER A 173 18.47 14.10 18.72
C SER A 173 18.52 14.14 20.25
N LYS A 174 18.87 15.30 20.80
CA LYS A 174 18.87 15.58 22.25
C LYS A 174 17.66 16.43 22.68
N ALA A 175 16.76 16.77 21.75
CA ALA A 175 15.59 17.59 22.04
C ALA A 175 14.70 16.88 23.10
N PRO A 176 14.26 17.56 24.16
CA PRO A 176 13.36 16.97 25.16
C PRO A 176 12.04 16.50 24.56
N GLY A 177 11.49 17.23 23.58
CA GLY A 177 10.23 16.88 22.89
C GLY A 177 10.26 15.50 22.21
N LEU A 178 11.45 15.04 21.79
CA LEU A 178 11.61 13.74 21.13
C LEU A 178 11.82 12.56 22.09
N GLN A 179 11.74 12.77 23.41
CA GLN A 179 12.03 11.70 24.37
C GLN A 179 11.10 10.48 24.20
N LYS A 180 9.79 10.70 24.06
CA LYS A 180 8.81 9.61 23.86
C LYS A 180 9.11 8.81 22.60
N SER A 181 9.37 9.50 21.49
CA SER A 181 9.72 8.87 20.21
C SER A 181 11.03 8.07 20.30
N ARG A 182 12.08 8.64 20.92
CA ARG A 182 13.35 7.94 21.17
C ARG A 182 13.17 6.66 21.98
N ASP A 183 12.32 6.68 23.00
CA ASP A 183 12.09 5.50 23.83
C ASP A 183 11.42 4.37 23.03
N ILE A 184 10.49 4.68 22.13
CA ILE A 184 9.88 3.72 21.22
C ILE A 184 10.93 3.15 20.26
N VAL A 185 11.73 4.00 19.60
CA VAL A 185 12.80 3.57 18.69
C VAL A 185 13.82 2.69 19.42
N LYS A 186 14.19 3.03 20.66
CA LYS A 186 15.10 2.24 21.49
C LYS A 186 14.55 0.84 21.81
N ARG A 187 13.25 0.73 22.09
CA ARG A 187 12.58 -0.58 22.26
C ARG A 187 12.61 -1.39 20.96
N LEU A 188 12.28 -0.75 19.84
CA LEU A 188 12.34 -1.35 18.50
C LEU A 188 13.73 -1.92 18.20
N ARG A 189 14.81 -1.16 18.42
CA ARG A 189 16.20 -1.60 18.22
C ARG A 189 16.58 -2.79 19.10
N LYS A 190 16.03 -2.87 20.31
CA LYS A 190 16.23 -3.98 21.25
C LYS A 190 15.31 -5.18 20.99
N ARG A 191 14.49 -5.12 19.94
CA ARG A 191 13.45 -6.12 19.63
C ARG A 191 12.44 -6.30 20.77
N ASP A 192 12.27 -5.30 21.62
CA ASP A 192 11.18 -5.23 22.58
C ASP A 192 9.91 -4.72 21.89
N LEU A 193 9.34 -5.58 21.04
CA LEU A 193 8.23 -5.26 20.17
C LEU A 193 6.87 -5.36 20.88
N TYR A 194 5.87 -4.65 20.34
CA TYR A 194 4.46 -4.85 20.68
C TYR A 194 4.07 -6.31 20.51
N LYS A 195 3.30 -6.82 21.47
CA LYS A 195 2.96 -8.24 21.55
C LYS A 195 1.71 -8.51 20.72
N PHE A 196 1.83 -9.46 19.80
CA PHE A 196 0.69 -10.04 19.13
C PHE A 196 -0.13 -10.86 20.14
N VAL A 197 -1.44 -10.63 20.19
CA VAL A 197 -2.37 -11.31 21.09
C VAL A 197 -3.17 -12.38 20.33
N GLU A 198 -3.94 -11.97 19.31
CA GLU A 198 -4.89 -12.84 18.61
C GLU A 198 -5.08 -12.37 17.16
N GLU A 199 -5.44 -13.29 16.26
CA GLU A 199 -5.94 -13.01 14.90
C GLU A 199 -7.23 -13.81 14.68
N MET A 200 -8.25 -13.18 14.12
CA MET A 200 -9.48 -13.85 13.70
C MET A 200 -9.71 -13.65 12.21
N LEU A 201 -9.87 -14.76 11.48
CA LEU A 201 -10.25 -14.72 10.07
C LEU A 201 -11.77 -14.69 9.95
N LEU A 202 -12.27 -13.65 9.29
CA LEU A 202 -13.68 -13.52 8.95
C LEU A 202 -13.85 -13.64 7.45
N ASP A 203 -14.52 -14.70 7.00
CA ASP A 203 -14.96 -14.79 5.61
C ASP A 203 -16.08 -13.77 5.32
N GLN A 204 -16.28 -13.45 4.05
CA GLN A 204 -17.26 -12.44 3.63
C GLN A 204 -18.70 -12.82 4.02
N SER A 205 -19.06 -14.10 3.94
CA SER A 205 -20.41 -14.56 4.28
C SER A 205 -20.69 -14.41 5.78
N THR A 206 -19.71 -14.73 6.63
CA THR A 206 -19.78 -14.56 8.07
C THR A 206 -19.84 -13.08 8.43
N SER A 207 -18.97 -12.25 7.83
CA SER A 207 -18.96 -10.79 8.05
C SER A 207 -20.32 -10.16 7.72
N LEU A 208 -20.94 -10.54 6.60
CA LEU A 208 -22.27 -10.06 6.21
C LEU A 208 -23.36 -10.55 7.17
N ARG A 209 -23.32 -11.83 7.56
CA ARG A 209 -24.31 -12.43 8.47
C ARG A 209 -24.33 -11.74 9.84
N ILE A 210 -23.16 -11.44 10.40
CA ILE A 210 -23.04 -10.79 11.72
C ILE A 210 -23.06 -9.26 11.62
N LYS A 211 -23.14 -8.70 10.40
CA LYS A 211 -23.00 -7.26 10.12
C LYS A 211 -21.77 -6.69 10.82
N TYR A 212 -20.63 -7.33 10.59
CA TYR A 212 -19.38 -7.01 11.26
C TYR A 212 -19.07 -5.51 11.14
N LYS A 213 -18.68 -4.92 12.27
CA LYS A 213 -18.12 -3.58 12.37
C LYS A 213 -16.73 -3.70 12.97
N SER A 214 -15.86 -2.77 12.60
CA SER A 214 -14.52 -2.68 13.17
C SER A 214 -14.59 -2.64 14.68
N ILE A 215 -13.78 -3.49 15.31
CA ILE A 215 -13.69 -3.61 16.76
C ILE A 215 -12.78 -2.48 17.27
N THR A 216 -13.18 -1.80 18.34
CA THR A 216 -12.34 -0.78 18.98
C THR A 216 -11.62 -1.34 20.22
N PRO A 217 -10.55 -0.69 20.69
CA PRO A 217 -9.98 -0.98 22.00
C PRO A 217 -11.02 -1.01 23.13
N GLU A 218 -11.99 -0.10 23.13
CA GLU A 218 -13.06 -0.04 24.12
C GLU A 218 -13.97 -1.26 24.09
N ASP A 219 -14.29 -1.78 22.90
CA ASP A 219 -15.08 -3.01 22.76
C ASP A 219 -14.38 -4.22 23.40
N VAL A 220 -13.05 -4.31 23.23
CA VAL A 220 -12.22 -5.35 23.85
C VAL A 220 -12.21 -5.18 25.37
N LEU A 221 -12.00 -3.95 25.85
CA LEU A 221 -11.96 -3.65 27.28
C LEU A 221 -13.30 -3.88 27.99
N ALA A 222 -14.43 -3.73 27.29
CA ALA A 222 -15.75 -4.03 27.84
C ALA A 222 -15.95 -5.50 28.19
N SER A 223 -15.20 -6.41 27.53
CA SER A 223 -15.24 -7.86 27.78
C SER A 223 -14.01 -8.38 28.54
N TYR A 224 -13.08 -7.49 28.91
CA TYR A 224 -11.85 -7.79 29.62
C TYR A 224 -12.07 -7.78 31.14
N THR A 225 -11.47 -8.75 31.84
CA THR A 225 -11.44 -8.77 33.31
C THR A 225 -9.98 -8.74 33.77
N PRO A 226 -9.51 -7.65 34.40
CA PRO A 226 -8.13 -7.57 34.88
C PRO A 226 -7.90 -8.51 36.07
N SER A 227 -6.69 -9.05 36.17
CA SER A 227 -6.29 -9.84 37.34
C SER A 227 -6.09 -8.98 38.60
N SER A 228 -5.75 -7.70 38.43
CA SER A 228 -5.64 -6.69 39.48
C SER A 228 -5.90 -5.30 38.90
N GLN A 229 -6.28 -4.30 39.72
CA GLN A 229 -6.44 -2.93 39.22
C GLN A 229 -5.14 -2.28 38.73
N GLN A 230 -3.99 -2.77 39.20
CA GLN A 230 -2.68 -2.27 38.78
C GLN A 230 -2.28 -2.76 37.38
N ASP A 231 -2.85 -3.88 36.94
CA ASP A 231 -2.60 -4.49 35.64
C ASP A 231 -3.72 -4.17 34.61
N ALA A 232 -4.61 -3.24 34.94
CA ALA A 232 -5.75 -2.92 34.10
C ALA A 232 -5.32 -2.14 32.85
N LEU A 233 -5.49 -2.78 31.69
CA LEU A 233 -5.22 -2.20 30.37
C LEU A 233 -6.08 -0.95 30.13
N GLN A 234 -5.48 0.03 29.46
CA GLN A 234 -6.12 1.22 28.92
C GLN A 234 -6.35 1.08 27.41
N PRO A 235 -7.24 1.89 26.79
CA PRO A 235 -7.45 1.85 25.34
C PRO A 235 -6.15 2.02 24.53
N ASP A 236 -5.26 2.91 24.98
CA ASP A 236 -3.96 3.17 24.35
C ASP A 236 -2.96 2.00 24.43
N ASP A 237 -3.23 0.98 25.26
CA ASP A 237 -2.42 -0.24 25.34
C ASP A 237 -2.79 -1.27 24.26
N LEU A 238 -3.88 -1.04 23.51
CA LEU A 238 -4.43 -1.96 22.53
C LEU A 238 -4.38 -1.36 21.12
N ILE A 239 -3.87 -2.16 20.18
CA ILE A 239 -3.91 -1.84 18.75
C ILE A 239 -4.79 -2.88 18.07
N ILE A 240 -5.85 -2.44 17.40
CA ILE A 240 -6.74 -3.28 16.61
C ILE A 240 -6.53 -2.95 15.14
N GLN A 241 -6.30 -3.98 14.33
CA GLN A 241 -6.08 -3.83 12.90
C GLN A 241 -7.09 -4.65 12.09
N ASP A 242 -7.94 -3.94 11.36
CA ASP A 242 -8.86 -4.53 10.40
C ASP A 242 -8.21 -4.66 9.03
N LEU A 243 -7.66 -5.83 8.74
CA LEU A 243 -7.02 -6.11 7.46
C LEU A 243 -7.98 -6.77 6.47
N LYS A 244 -8.14 -6.17 5.29
CA LYS A 244 -8.90 -6.75 4.17
C LYS A 244 -7.96 -7.13 3.03
N ILE A 245 -7.81 -8.43 2.78
CA ILE A 245 -7.01 -8.95 1.67
C ILE A 245 -7.97 -9.42 0.57
N ASN A 246 -7.72 -8.99 -0.66
CA ASN A 246 -8.52 -9.33 -1.84
C ASN A 246 -7.65 -9.45 -3.09
N TYR A 247 -8.26 -9.81 -4.22
CA TYR A 247 -7.60 -9.93 -5.53
C TYR A 247 -7.53 -8.58 -6.24
N ALA A 248 -7.10 -7.53 -5.54
CA ALA A 248 -6.90 -6.16 -6.05
C ALA A 248 -8.16 -5.40 -6.53
N MET A 249 -9.36 -5.98 -6.44
CA MET A 249 -10.64 -5.33 -6.81
C MET A 249 -11.74 -5.52 -5.76
N LYS A 250 -11.42 -5.30 -4.49
CA LYS A 250 -12.39 -5.37 -3.37
C LYS A 250 -13.15 -6.72 -3.35
N ALA A 251 -14.45 -6.72 -3.62
CA ALA A 251 -15.28 -7.91 -3.63
C ALA A 251 -15.44 -8.53 -5.04
N GLU A 252 -14.93 -7.86 -6.06
CA GLU A 252 -15.04 -8.26 -7.46
C GLU A 252 -13.85 -9.14 -7.85
N ASN A 253 -14.08 -10.06 -8.78
CA ASN A 253 -13.02 -10.86 -9.38
C ASN A 253 -12.41 -10.05 -10.53
N PRO A 254 -11.13 -9.63 -10.43
CA PRO A 254 -10.52 -8.76 -11.44
C PRO A 254 -10.49 -9.39 -12.84
N VAL A 255 -10.43 -10.71 -12.94
CA VAL A 255 -10.41 -11.42 -14.22
C VAL A 255 -11.70 -11.23 -15.02
N ASP A 256 -12.83 -10.97 -14.36
CA ASP A 256 -14.11 -10.71 -15.01
C ASP A 256 -14.13 -9.38 -15.78
N HIS A 257 -13.20 -8.46 -15.45
CA HIS A 257 -13.06 -7.15 -16.09
C HIS A 257 -12.00 -7.14 -17.21
N ILE A 258 -11.34 -8.27 -17.48
CA ILE A 258 -10.26 -8.37 -18.46
C ILE A 258 -10.82 -8.76 -19.82
N GLY A 259 -10.45 -8.00 -20.86
CA GLY A 259 -10.74 -8.35 -22.25
C GLY A 259 -9.90 -9.53 -22.72
N PHE A 260 -10.55 -10.53 -23.33
CA PHE A 260 -9.88 -11.71 -23.89
C PHE A 260 -10.11 -11.87 -25.39
N PHE A 261 -9.09 -12.33 -26.10
CA PHE A 261 -9.20 -12.75 -27.51
C PHE A 261 -8.72 -14.18 -27.72
N ARG A 262 -9.20 -14.85 -28.77
CA ARG A 262 -8.82 -16.24 -29.09
C ARG A 262 -7.90 -16.35 -30.30
N ASN A 263 -8.09 -15.49 -31.29
CA ASN A 263 -7.37 -15.53 -32.55
C ASN A 263 -6.58 -14.23 -32.72
N TRP A 264 -5.38 -14.34 -33.28
CA TRP A 264 -4.54 -13.18 -33.60
C TRP A 264 -5.02 -12.43 -34.85
N ASN A 265 -5.77 -13.13 -35.70
CA ASN A 265 -6.37 -12.65 -36.93
C ASN A 265 -7.57 -11.75 -36.65
#